data_AF-A0A0T6AAG4-F1
#
_entry.id   AF-A0A0T6AAG4-F1
#
_cell.length_a   1.000
_cell.length_b   1.000
_cell.length_c   1.000
_cell.angle_alpha   90.00
_cell.angle_beta   90.00
_cell.angle_gamma   90.00
#
_symmetry.space_group_name_H-M   'P 1'
#
loop_
_entity.id
_entity.type
_entity.pdbx_description
1 polymer ?
#
loop_
_entity_poly.entity_id
_entity_poly.type
_entity_poly.pdbx_seq_one_letter_code
_entity_poly.pdbx_strand_id
1 'polypeptide(L)'
;MDLELIRALIVPNTTKLVLLSLDGLGGLPHPDTGKSELETARIPNLHALAARSACGLLQHVGPGITPGSGPGHLGLFGYDPLRYQVGRGVLEALGIDFEVRAGDVAARGNFCTVDRQGRIMDRRAGRIATDLCTSLCQRLRRIRLPGVKLFVEPVKEHRFVLVLRGAGLSGRLSETD
;
A
#
# COMPACT_ATOMS: atom_id res chain seq x y z
N MET A 1 12.39 -11.81 9.73
CA MET A 1 12.33 -13.29 9.71
C MET A 1 13.34 -13.78 8.67
N ASP A 2 14.08 -14.84 8.95
CA ASP A 2 15.13 -15.34 8.05
C ASP A 2 14.52 -16.23 6.95
N LEU A 3 14.64 -15.82 5.70
CA LEU A 3 14.09 -16.55 4.55
C LEU A 3 14.78 -17.91 4.34
N GLU A 4 16.06 -18.05 4.73
CA GLU A 4 16.77 -19.33 4.64
C GLU A 4 16.21 -20.32 5.67
N LEU A 5 15.97 -19.86 6.89
CA LEU A 5 15.31 -20.65 7.93
C LEU A 5 13.91 -21.06 7.50
N ILE A 6 13.10 -20.13 6.98
CA ILE A 6 11.74 -20.46 6.50
C ILE A 6 11.82 -21.56 5.45
N ARG A 7 12.72 -21.45 4.46
CA ARG A 7 12.91 -22.47 3.42
C ARG A 7 13.24 -23.84 3.98
N ALA A 8 14.10 -23.92 5.00
CA ALA A 8 14.46 -25.18 5.64
C ALA A 8 13.29 -25.83 6.41
N LEU A 9 12.30 -25.03 6.83
CA LEU A 9 11.12 -25.48 7.56
C LEU A 9 9.91 -25.79 6.65
N ILE A 10 10.02 -25.59 5.33
CA ILE A 10 8.92 -25.87 4.40
C ILE A 10 8.62 -27.36 4.37
N VAL A 11 7.38 -27.72 4.70
CA VAL A 11 6.85 -29.07 4.55
C VAL A 11 5.87 -29.08 3.37
N PRO A 12 6.11 -29.89 2.31
CA PRO A 12 5.16 -30.05 1.22
C PRO A 12 3.81 -30.56 1.74
N ASN A 13 2.72 -30.01 1.23
CA ASN A 13 1.37 -30.51 1.49
C ASN A 13 0.54 -30.48 0.21
N THR A 14 -0.56 -31.22 0.20
CA THR A 14 -1.53 -31.27 -0.91
C THR A 14 -2.78 -30.42 -0.64
N THR A 15 -2.84 -29.78 0.53
CA THR A 15 -3.97 -28.96 0.94
C THR A 15 -3.81 -27.52 0.46
N LYS A 16 -4.93 -26.80 0.35
CA LYS A 16 -4.90 -25.38 0.02
C LYS A 16 -4.86 -24.58 1.33
N LEU A 17 -4.00 -23.56 1.37
CA LEU A 17 -3.97 -22.58 2.45
C LEU A 17 -4.82 -21.38 2.07
N VAL A 18 -5.68 -20.94 2.98
CA VAL A 18 -6.47 -19.71 2.85
C VAL A 18 -6.02 -18.75 3.93
N LEU A 19 -5.44 -17.62 3.53
CA LEU A 19 -5.12 -16.50 4.41
C LEU A 19 -6.17 -15.41 4.22
N LEU A 20 -6.96 -15.13 5.27
CA LEU A 20 -7.95 -14.05 5.28
C LEU A 20 -7.43 -12.90 6.14
N SER A 21 -7.17 -11.75 5.51
CA SER A 21 -6.81 -10.50 6.19
C SER A 21 -8.02 -9.58 6.27
N LEU A 22 -8.45 -9.22 7.48
CA LEU A 22 -9.51 -8.26 7.71
C LEU A 22 -8.87 -6.90 8.05
N ASP A 23 -8.92 -5.95 7.12
CA ASP A 23 -8.25 -4.65 7.28
C ASP A 23 -8.87 -3.86 8.44
N GLY A 24 -8.02 -3.29 9.30
CA GLY A 24 -8.46 -2.52 10.46
C GLY A 24 -9.26 -3.29 11.51
N LEU A 25 -9.10 -4.62 11.62
CA LEU A 25 -9.89 -5.44 12.56
C LEU A 25 -9.65 -5.10 14.04
N GLY A 26 -8.44 -4.67 14.38
CA GLY A 26 -8.07 -4.33 15.76
C GLY A 26 -8.83 -3.10 16.24
N GLY A 27 -9.35 -3.17 17.46
CA GLY A 27 -10.14 -2.12 18.09
C GLY A 27 -9.69 -1.82 19.51
N LEU A 28 -10.14 -0.68 20.05
CA LEU A 28 -9.93 -0.32 21.45
C LEU A 28 -11.22 -0.57 22.25
N PRO A 29 -11.12 -0.92 23.55
CA PRO A 29 -12.31 -1.08 24.37
C PRO A 29 -13.10 0.22 24.46
N HIS A 30 -14.40 0.15 24.18
CA HIS A 30 -15.29 1.29 24.33
C HIS A 30 -15.38 1.70 25.80
N PRO A 31 -15.33 3.02 26.15
CA PRO A 31 -15.28 3.48 27.54
C PRO A 31 -16.40 2.92 28.43
N ASP A 32 -17.62 2.81 27.90
CA ASP A 32 -18.79 2.39 28.69
C ASP A 32 -18.95 0.87 28.82
N THR A 33 -18.48 0.08 27.85
CA THR A 33 -18.73 -1.37 27.80
C THR A 33 -17.48 -2.19 28.13
N GLY A 34 -16.29 -1.58 28.06
CA GLY A 34 -15.00 -2.25 28.19
C GLY A 34 -14.67 -3.24 27.07
N LYS A 35 -15.45 -3.24 25.98
CA LYS A 35 -15.31 -4.19 24.86
C LYS A 35 -14.91 -3.49 23.58
N SER A 36 -14.07 -4.14 22.78
CA SER A 36 -13.80 -3.75 21.40
C SER A 36 -15.00 -3.97 20.49
N GLU A 37 -14.92 -3.44 19.27
CA GLU A 37 -15.89 -3.65 18.21
C GLU A 37 -16.04 -5.14 17.88
N LEU A 38 -14.92 -5.87 17.81
CA LEU A 38 -14.90 -7.31 17.52
C LEU A 38 -15.61 -8.12 18.62
N GLU A 39 -15.38 -7.79 19.90
CA GLU A 39 -16.04 -8.44 21.04
C GLU A 39 -17.53 -8.12 21.14
N THR A 40 -17.96 -6.98 20.60
CA THR A 40 -19.36 -6.54 20.60
C THR A 40 -20.13 -7.14 19.42
N ALA A 41 -19.45 -7.46 18.32
CA ALA A 41 -20.07 -7.94 17.10
C ALA A 41 -20.70 -9.34 17.26
N ARG A 42 -21.84 -9.56 16.58
CA ARG A 42 -22.48 -10.89 16.48
C ARG A 42 -21.87 -11.68 15.33
N ILE A 43 -20.76 -12.38 15.60
CA ILE A 43 -19.95 -13.10 14.59
C ILE A 43 -19.86 -14.62 14.88
N PRO A 44 -20.99 -15.35 14.87
CA PRO A 44 -21.04 -16.74 15.31
C PRO A 44 -20.10 -17.68 14.54
N ASN A 45 -19.90 -17.43 13.23
CA ASN A 45 -19.00 -18.24 12.41
C ASN A 45 -17.53 -18.06 12.80
N LEU A 46 -17.10 -16.82 13.10
CA LEU A 46 -15.72 -16.57 13.54
C LEU A 46 -15.48 -17.14 14.93
N HIS A 47 -16.44 -17.01 15.84
CA HIS A 47 -16.38 -17.64 17.17
C HIS A 47 -16.30 -19.16 17.09
N ALA A 48 -17.16 -19.80 16.27
CA ALA A 48 -17.14 -21.25 16.08
C ALA A 48 -15.85 -21.76 15.42
N LEU A 49 -15.22 -20.95 14.56
CA LEU A 49 -13.91 -21.25 13.99
C LEU A 49 -12.81 -21.12 15.05
N ALA A 50 -12.78 -20.02 15.80
CA ALA A 50 -11.79 -19.77 16.84
C ALA A 50 -11.81 -20.86 17.93
N ALA A 51 -13.00 -21.30 18.36
CA ALA A 51 -13.17 -22.33 19.40
C ALA A 51 -12.56 -23.70 19.05
N ARG A 52 -12.33 -23.98 17.76
CA ARG A 52 -11.74 -25.24 17.26
C ARG A 52 -10.37 -25.06 16.60
N SER A 53 -9.75 -23.89 16.77
CA SER A 53 -8.50 -23.51 16.11
C SER A 53 -7.45 -23.07 17.13
N ALA A 54 -6.19 -22.97 16.68
CA ALA A 54 -5.18 -22.26 17.43
C ALA A 54 -5.37 -20.75 17.24
N CYS A 55 -5.47 -20.01 18.34
CA CYS A 55 -5.60 -18.56 18.35
C CYS A 55 -4.32 -17.91 18.88
N GLY A 56 -4.04 -16.69 18.44
CA GLY A 56 -2.88 -15.93 18.87
C GLY A 56 -2.95 -14.48 18.44
N LEU A 57 -1.94 -13.71 18.82
CA LEU A 57 -1.77 -12.32 18.40
C LEU A 57 -0.74 -12.25 17.28
N LEU A 58 -0.99 -11.39 16.30
CA LEU A 58 -0.06 -11.12 15.22
C LEU A 58 0.56 -9.73 15.39
N GLN A 59 1.89 -9.67 15.35
CA GLN A 59 2.63 -8.41 15.24
C GLN A 59 3.19 -8.30 13.82
N HIS A 60 2.69 -7.34 13.04
CA HIS A 60 3.07 -7.20 11.63
C HIS A 60 4.51 -6.72 11.43
N VAL A 61 5.00 -5.85 12.31
CA VAL A 61 6.32 -5.19 12.17
C VAL A 61 7.15 -5.43 13.42
N GLY A 62 6.69 -4.94 14.57
CA GLY A 62 7.35 -5.11 15.85
C GLY A 62 6.56 -4.47 16.99
N PRO A 63 6.97 -4.69 18.25
CA PRO A 63 6.30 -4.13 19.41
C PRO A 63 6.21 -2.59 19.34
N GLY A 64 4.99 -2.06 19.52
CA GLY A 64 4.74 -0.61 19.52
C GLY A 64 4.82 0.07 18.15
N ILE A 65 5.02 -0.67 17.06
CA ILE A 65 5.08 -0.10 15.70
C ILE A 65 3.74 -0.28 15.01
N THR A 66 3.04 0.83 14.75
CA THR A 66 1.80 0.84 13.97
C THR A 66 2.12 0.71 12.48
N PRO A 67 1.74 -0.39 11.81
CA PRO A 67 2.01 -0.55 10.39
C PRO A 67 1.03 0.25 9.53
N GLY A 68 1.53 0.82 8.44
CA GLY A 68 0.67 1.09 7.27
C GLY A 68 0.43 -0.19 6.46
N SER A 69 -0.53 -0.17 5.54
CA SER A 69 -0.90 -1.36 4.74
C SER A 69 0.28 -2.01 4.02
N GLY A 70 1.23 -1.25 3.49
CA GLY A 70 2.42 -1.79 2.81
C GLY A 70 3.28 -2.68 3.73
N PRO A 71 3.93 -2.11 4.77
CA PRO A 71 4.65 -2.88 5.78
C PRO A 71 3.82 -4.01 6.42
N GLY A 72 2.53 -3.76 6.67
CA GLY A 72 1.61 -4.75 7.25
C GLY A 72 1.45 -6.01 6.40
N HIS A 73 1.27 -5.84 5.09
CA HIS A 73 1.16 -6.95 4.15
C HIS A 73 2.50 -7.66 3.93
N LEU A 74 3.61 -6.92 3.88
CA LEU A 74 4.94 -7.55 3.78
C LEU A 74 5.21 -8.49 4.97
N GLY A 75 4.89 -8.04 6.19
CA GLY A 75 4.97 -8.87 7.39
C GLY A 75 4.08 -10.11 7.32
N LEU A 76 2.84 -9.97 6.82
CA LEU A 76 1.92 -11.11 6.60
C LEU A 76 2.48 -12.16 5.64
N PHE A 77 3.18 -11.72 4.58
CA PHE A 77 3.80 -12.61 3.60
C PHE A 77 5.19 -13.11 3.99
N GLY A 78 5.63 -12.86 5.23
CA GLY A 78 6.89 -13.37 5.78
C GLY A 78 8.14 -12.53 5.47
N TYR A 79 7.98 -11.38 4.80
CA TYR A 79 9.07 -10.44 4.58
C TYR A 79 9.27 -9.59 5.82
N ASP A 80 10.53 -9.31 6.16
CA ASP A 80 10.86 -8.31 7.18
C ASP A 80 10.62 -6.90 6.62
N PRO A 81 9.61 -6.16 7.09
CA PRO A 81 9.26 -4.86 6.53
C PRO A 81 10.29 -3.76 6.87
N LEU A 82 11.18 -3.97 7.84
CA LEU A 82 12.26 -3.04 8.16
C LEU A 82 13.44 -3.22 7.18
N ARG A 83 13.64 -4.45 6.69
CA ARG A 83 14.66 -4.78 5.69
C ARG A 83 14.18 -4.57 4.25
N TYR A 84 12.99 -5.04 3.93
CA TYR A 84 12.41 -5.01 2.58
C TYR A 84 11.44 -3.84 2.46
N GLN A 85 11.98 -2.63 2.39
CA GLN A 85 11.15 -1.44 2.27
C GLN A 85 10.68 -1.26 0.83
N VAL A 86 9.37 -1.36 0.62
CA VAL A 86 8.74 -1.06 -0.66
C VAL A 86 8.09 0.32 -0.57
N GLY A 87 8.55 1.25 -1.41
CA GLY A 87 8.01 2.60 -1.46
C GLY A 87 6.56 2.63 -1.95
N ARG A 88 5.76 3.58 -1.45
CA ARG A 88 4.34 3.74 -1.83
C ARG A 88 4.14 3.91 -3.34
N GLY A 89 5.04 4.61 -4.02
CA GLY A 89 4.96 4.78 -5.47
C GLY A 89 5.05 3.45 -6.23
N VAL A 90 5.88 2.51 -5.76
CA VAL A 90 5.97 1.17 -6.34
C VAL A 90 4.69 0.38 -6.07
N LEU A 91 4.15 0.45 -4.84
CA LEU A 91 2.88 -0.22 -4.51
C LEU A 91 1.70 0.31 -5.34
N GLU A 92 1.60 1.63 -5.55
CA GLU A 92 0.56 2.23 -6.39
C GLU A 92 0.71 1.84 -7.87
N ALA A 93 1.95 1.77 -8.38
CA ALA A 93 2.21 1.29 -9.75
C ALA A 93 1.76 -0.16 -9.91
N LEU A 94 2.16 -1.04 -8.98
CA LEU A 94 1.75 -2.45 -9.00
C LEU A 94 0.24 -2.61 -8.83
N GLY A 95 -0.42 -1.72 -8.08
CA GLY A 95 -1.87 -1.74 -7.87
C GLY A 95 -2.72 -1.45 -9.13
N ILE A 96 -2.10 -0.95 -10.19
CA ILE A 96 -2.71 -0.79 -11.52
C ILE A 96 -2.06 -1.71 -12.58
N ASP A 97 -1.40 -2.77 -12.14
CA ASP A 97 -0.68 -3.74 -12.98
C ASP A 97 0.43 -3.11 -13.85
N PHE A 98 1.00 -1.98 -13.42
CA PHE A 98 2.14 -1.39 -14.11
C PHE A 98 3.41 -2.21 -13.84
N GLU A 99 4.10 -2.59 -14.92
CA GLU A 99 5.36 -3.33 -14.84
C GLU A 99 6.51 -2.44 -14.33
N VAL A 100 6.79 -2.52 -13.03
CA VAL A 100 7.94 -1.86 -12.38
C VAL A 100 9.20 -2.69 -12.59
N ARG A 101 10.29 -2.04 -13.03
CA ARG A 101 11.59 -2.67 -13.27
C ARG A 101 12.65 -2.18 -12.29
N ALA A 102 13.71 -2.96 -12.13
CA ALA A 102 14.88 -2.52 -11.37
C ALA A 102 15.44 -1.22 -11.97
N GLY A 103 15.68 -0.22 -11.11
CA GLY A 103 16.12 1.11 -11.50
C GLY A 103 15.00 2.10 -11.82
N ASP A 104 13.73 1.66 -11.89
CA ASP A 104 12.61 2.58 -11.97
C ASP A 104 12.45 3.36 -10.67
N VAL A 105 12.08 4.63 -10.80
CA VAL A 105 11.66 5.48 -9.69
C VAL A 105 10.17 5.76 -9.84
N ALA A 106 9.38 5.23 -8.92
CA ALA A 106 7.93 5.40 -8.91
C ALA A 106 7.50 6.34 -7.77
N ALA A 107 6.59 7.25 -8.08
CA ALA A 107 6.00 8.19 -7.13
C ALA A 107 4.49 8.22 -7.30
N ARG A 108 3.77 8.28 -6.18
CA ARG A 108 2.34 8.58 -6.20
C ARG A 108 2.15 10.08 -6.42
N GLY A 109 1.24 10.42 -7.32
CA GLY A 109 0.84 11.80 -7.59
C GLY A 109 -0.64 12.03 -7.31
N ASN A 110 -0.96 13.26 -6.90
CA ASN A 110 -2.32 13.77 -6.79
C ASN A 110 -2.43 15.02 -7.69
N PHE A 111 -3.48 15.14 -8.48
CA PHE A 111 -3.89 16.43 -9.01
C PHE A 111 -4.48 17.28 -7.89
N CYS A 112 -4.05 18.53 -7.79
CA CYS A 112 -4.51 19.51 -6.81
C CYS A 112 -4.98 20.79 -7.50
N THR A 113 -5.80 21.56 -6.79
CA THR A 113 -6.21 22.91 -7.22
C THR A 113 -5.31 23.92 -6.54
N VAL A 114 -4.79 24.88 -7.31
CA VAL A 114 -3.96 25.98 -6.80
C VAL A 114 -4.63 27.34 -7.04
N ASP A 115 -4.33 28.32 -6.20
CA ASP A 115 -4.73 29.71 -6.42
C ASP A 115 -3.84 30.41 -7.47
N ARG A 116 -4.11 31.69 -7.75
CA ARG A 116 -3.31 32.48 -8.70
C ARG A 116 -1.85 32.68 -8.28
N GLN A 117 -1.55 32.51 -6.99
CA GLN A 117 -0.21 32.60 -6.42
C GLN A 117 0.49 31.22 -6.37
N GLY A 118 -0.15 30.17 -6.89
CA GLY A 118 0.39 28.81 -6.91
C GLY A 118 0.26 28.06 -5.57
N ARG A 119 -0.49 28.60 -4.60
CA ARG A 119 -0.72 27.94 -3.31
C ARG A 119 -1.80 26.88 -3.45
N ILE A 120 -1.57 25.71 -2.87
CA ILE A 120 -2.53 24.60 -2.89
C ILE A 120 -3.78 24.99 -2.10
N MET A 121 -4.93 25.06 -2.77
CA MET A 121 -6.25 25.28 -2.15
C MET A 121 -6.95 23.95 -1.84
N ASP A 122 -6.74 22.93 -2.68
CA ASP A 122 -7.29 21.60 -2.45
C ASP A 122 -6.34 20.53 -2.99
N ARG A 123 -5.78 19.74 -2.08
CA ARG A 123 -4.83 18.64 -2.36
C ARG A 123 -5.43 17.50 -3.19
N ARG A 124 -6.76 17.46 -3.34
CA ARG A 124 -7.50 16.41 -4.06
C ARG A 124 -8.27 16.93 -5.27
N ALA A 125 -8.18 18.23 -5.56
CA ALA A 125 -8.92 18.89 -6.64
C ALA A 125 -10.42 18.53 -6.67
N GLY A 126 -11.09 18.53 -5.51
CA GLY A 126 -12.50 18.17 -5.39
C GLY A 126 -12.82 16.71 -5.72
N ARG A 127 -11.80 15.83 -5.74
CA ARG A 127 -11.88 14.46 -6.26
C ARG A 127 -12.45 14.43 -7.68
N ILE A 128 -11.78 15.12 -8.60
CA ILE A 128 -12.11 15.06 -10.04
C ILE A 128 -12.40 13.63 -10.51
N ALA A 129 -13.31 13.50 -11.48
CA ALA A 129 -13.59 12.21 -12.11
C ALA A 129 -12.35 11.61 -12.76
N THR A 130 -12.26 10.28 -12.77
CA THR A 130 -11.11 9.54 -13.34
C THR A 130 -10.88 9.86 -14.82
N ASP A 131 -11.93 10.18 -15.59
CA ASP A 131 -11.81 10.54 -17.00
C ASP A 131 -11.04 11.86 -17.21
N LEU A 132 -11.29 12.84 -16.32
CA LEU A 132 -10.55 14.10 -16.33
C LEU A 132 -9.10 13.86 -15.91
N CYS A 133 -8.86 13.06 -14.87
CA CYS A 133 -7.52 12.68 -14.45
C CYS A 133 -6.75 11.98 -15.58
N THR A 134 -7.40 11.09 -16.32
CA THR A 134 -6.83 10.40 -17.48
C THR A 134 -6.40 11.40 -18.56
N SER A 135 -7.27 12.35 -18.87
CA SER A 135 -6.97 13.43 -19.83
C SER A 135 -5.79 14.31 -19.38
N LEU A 136 -5.69 14.61 -18.08
CA LEU A 136 -4.56 15.35 -17.51
C LEU A 136 -3.26 14.53 -17.56
N CYS A 137 -3.31 13.23 -17.23
CA CYS A 137 -2.17 12.31 -17.34
C CYS A 137 -1.64 12.25 -18.78
N GLN A 138 -2.53 12.17 -19.79
CA GLN A 138 -2.15 12.20 -21.20
C GLN A 138 -1.40 13.48 -21.59
N ARG A 139 -1.74 14.63 -20.99
CA ARG A 139 -0.99 15.88 -21.21
C ARG A 139 0.40 15.79 -20.59
N LEU A 140 0.53 15.27 -19.37
CA LEU A 140 1.83 15.08 -18.71
C LEU A 140 2.74 14.12 -19.47
N ARG A 141 2.21 13.06 -20.10
CA ARG A 141 2.98 12.12 -20.94
C ARG A 141 3.70 12.77 -22.13
N ARG A 142 3.30 13.99 -22.52
CA ARG A 142 3.94 14.74 -23.61
C ARG A 142 5.26 15.38 -23.17
N ILE A 143 5.51 15.48 -21.86
CA ILE A 143 6.78 15.97 -21.33
C ILE A 143 7.91 15.04 -21.79
N ARG A 144 9.03 15.65 -22.19
CA ARG A 144 10.23 14.94 -22.62
C ARG A 144 11.36 15.32 -21.67
N LEU A 145 12.00 14.30 -21.10
CA LEU A 145 13.13 14.43 -20.21
C LEU A 145 14.36 13.80 -20.89
N PRO A 146 15.50 14.50 -20.99
CA PRO A 146 16.70 13.91 -21.58
C PRO A 146 17.13 12.65 -20.81
N GLY A 147 17.31 11.54 -21.52
CA GLY A 147 17.80 10.27 -20.95
C GLY A 147 16.83 9.54 -20.01
N VAL A 148 15.60 10.04 -19.81
CA VAL A 148 14.61 9.48 -18.90
C VAL A 148 13.28 9.29 -19.61
N LYS A 149 12.77 8.05 -19.59
CA LYS A 149 11.42 7.74 -20.03
C LYS A 149 10.44 8.02 -18.90
N LEU A 150 9.41 8.80 -19.20
CA LEU A 150 8.38 9.21 -18.25
C LEU A 150 7.07 8.49 -18.56
N PHE A 151 6.49 7.87 -17.54
CA PHE A 151 5.17 7.25 -17.57
C PHE A 151 4.27 7.92 -16.53
N VAL A 152 3.03 8.21 -16.90
CA VAL A 152 2.05 8.84 -16.00
C VAL A 152 0.74 8.11 -16.21
N GLU A 153 0.36 7.24 -15.27
CA GLU A 153 -0.83 6.40 -15.40
C GLU A 153 -1.90 6.83 -14.38
N PRO A 154 -3.16 7.03 -14.80
CA PRO A 154 -4.23 7.33 -13.86
C PRO A 154 -4.51 6.12 -12.96
N VAL A 155 -4.84 6.38 -11.69
CA VAL A 155 -5.21 5.34 -10.73
C VAL A 155 -6.71 5.42 -10.44
N LYS A 156 -7.15 6.45 -9.72
CA LYS A 156 -8.57 6.69 -9.40
C LYS A 156 -8.77 8.15 -8.99
N GLU A 157 -9.84 8.76 -9.48
CA GLU A 157 -10.13 10.17 -9.23
C GLU A 157 -8.90 11.03 -9.53
N HIS A 158 -8.50 11.92 -8.62
CA HIS A 158 -7.32 12.79 -8.70
C HIS A 158 -5.97 12.07 -8.65
N ARG A 159 -5.91 10.76 -8.40
CA ARG A 159 -4.66 10.03 -8.17
C ARG A 159 -4.09 9.49 -9.47
N PHE A 160 -2.78 9.57 -9.59
CA PHE A 160 -2.00 8.97 -10.66
C PHE A 160 -0.69 8.42 -10.11
N VAL A 161 -0.01 7.60 -10.89
CA VAL A 161 1.36 7.17 -10.61
C VAL A 161 2.29 7.73 -11.67
N LEU A 162 3.41 8.29 -11.22
CA LEU A 162 4.54 8.70 -12.05
C LEU A 162 5.61 7.62 -11.96
N VAL A 163 6.07 7.11 -13.09
CA VAL A 163 7.25 6.24 -13.16
C VAL A 163 8.29 6.86 -14.08
N LEU A 164 9.51 7.00 -13.56
CA LEU A 164 10.67 7.45 -14.31
C LEU A 164 11.62 6.27 -14.51
N ARG A 165 12.01 6.03 -15.76
CA ARG A 165 12.90 4.94 -16.17
C ARG A 165 14.09 5.50 -16.93
N GLY A 166 15.29 5.32 -16.40
CA GLY A 166 16.52 5.83 -16.98
C GLY A 166 17.73 5.53 -16.09
N ALA A 167 18.94 5.79 -16.60
CA ALA A 167 20.16 5.62 -15.83
C ALA A 167 20.35 6.75 -14.81
N GLY A 168 21.00 6.44 -13.67
CA GLY A 168 21.36 7.43 -12.65
C GLY A 168 20.20 7.97 -11.80
N LEU A 169 19.01 7.36 -11.89
CA LEU A 169 17.87 7.72 -11.04
C LEU A 169 18.07 7.20 -9.61
N SER A 170 17.52 7.93 -8.63
CA SER A 170 17.56 7.57 -7.22
C SER A 170 16.15 7.57 -6.63
N GLY A 171 15.80 6.48 -5.94
CA GLY A 171 14.54 6.36 -5.21
C GLY A 171 14.49 7.14 -3.89
N ARG A 172 15.57 7.85 -3.51
CA ARG A 172 15.59 8.78 -2.37
C ARG A 172 14.81 10.05 -2.69
N LEU A 173 13.50 9.93 -2.81
CA LEU A 173 12.59 11.03 -3.04
C LEU A 173 12.21 11.68 -1.71
N SER A 174 12.22 13.00 -1.65
CA SER A 174 11.56 13.74 -0.58
C SER A 174 10.06 13.74 -0.81
N GLU A 175 9.27 13.43 0.21
CA GLU A 175 7.81 13.57 0.13
C GLU A 175 7.42 15.05 0.16
N THR A 176 6.46 15.43 -0.68
CA THR A 176 5.93 16.81 -0.77
C THR A 176 4.47 16.91 -0.34
N ASP A 177 3.85 15.80 0.05
CA ASP A 177 2.46 15.69 0.50
C ASP A 177 2.45 15.52 2.03
#